data_AF-A0A1T5CT90-F1
#
_entry.id   AF-A0A1T5CT90-F1
#
_cell.length_a   1.000
_cell.length_b   1.000
_cell.length_c   1.000
_cell.angle_alpha   90.00
_cell.angle_beta   90.00
_cell.angle_gamma   90.00
#
_symmetry.space_group_name_H-M   'P 1'
#
loop_
_entity.id
_entity.type
_entity.pdbx_description
1 polymer ?
#
loop_
_entity_poly.entity_id
_entity_poly.type
_entity_poly.pdbx_seq_one_letter_code
_entity_poly.pdbx_strand_id
1 'polypeptide(L)'
;MAKYSYEFKKKLVTEYLDGHGSYGVLAQRHGLSDKKSLRQWVAVYNKFGDDGLKRSRNRTVYSFEEKLSIVESYLTSELSYQELALRNGISNPSI
;
A
#
# COMPACT_ATOMS: atom_id res chain seq x y z
N MET A 1 8.73 -14.14 -6.27
CA MET A 1 9.79 -13.50 -5.46
C MET A 1 9.39 -12.06 -5.17
N ALA A 2 9.68 -11.49 -3.99
CA ALA A 2 9.40 -10.07 -3.77
C ALA A 2 10.46 -9.24 -4.51
N LYS A 3 10.04 -8.32 -5.38
CA LYS A 3 10.95 -7.46 -6.17
C LYS A 3 11.77 -6.50 -5.30
N TYR A 4 11.19 -6.06 -4.18
CA TYR A 4 11.77 -5.08 -3.27
C TYR A 4 11.78 -5.60 -1.83
N SER A 5 12.90 -5.43 -1.12
CA SER A 5 13.05 -5.79 0.28
C SER A 5 12.33 -4.80 1.21
N TYR A 6 12.06 -5.21 2.45
CA TYR A 6 11.48 -4.34 3.47
C TYR A 6 12.37 -3.11 3.72
N GLU A 7 13.68 -3.31 3.87
CA GLU A 7 14.65 -2.22 4.08
C GLU A 7 14.61 -1.18 2.95
N PHE A 8 14.52 -1.63 1.70
CA PHE A 8 14.42 -0.74 0.55
C PHE A 8 13.13 0.09 0.58
N LYS A 9 12.00 -0.56 0.88
CA LYS A 9 10.72 0.15 1.02
C LYS A 9 10.75 1.16 2.17
N LYS A 10 11.29 0.76 3.32
CA LYS A 10 11.38 1.61 4.51
C LYS A 10 12.21 2.85 4.24
N LYS A 11 13.40 2.70 3.66
CA LYS A 11 14.26 3.82 3.26
C LYS A 11 13.51 4.84 2.40
N LEU A 12 12.83 4.37 1.35
CA LEU A 12 12.10 5.23 0.44
C LEU A 12 10.90 5.94 1.06
N VAL A 13 10.15 5.24 1.94
CA VAL A 13 9.03 5.83 2.67
C VAL A 13 9.53 6.90 3.63
N THR A 14 10.60 6.63 4.39
CA THR A 14 11.24 7.60 5.28
C THR A 14 11.74 8.81 4.50
N GLU A 15 12.46 8.62 3.38
CA GLU A 15 12.91 9.74 2.54
C GLU A 15 11.76 10.62 2.04
N TYR A 16 10.61 10.02 1.73
CA TYR A 16 9.42 10.78 1.34
C TYR A 16 8.82 11.55 2.51
N LEU A 17 8.70 10.94 3.69
CA LEU A 17 8.14 11.57 4.89
C LEU A 17 9.04 12.72 5.39
N ASP A 18 10.36 12.59 5.24
CA ASP A 18 11.34 13.63 5.57
C ASP A 18 11.38 14.79 4.54
N GLY A 19 10.58 14.70 3.46
CA GLY A 19 10.43 15.78 2.48
C GLY A 19 11.53 15.84 1.43
N HIS A 20 12.31 14.77 1.22
CA HIS A 20 13.42 14.75 0.25
C HIS A 20 13.02 14.72 -1.23
N GLY A 21 11.72 14.74 -1.54
CA GLY A 21 11.20 14.89 -2.90
C GLY A 21 9.77 14.37 -3.09
N SER A 22 9.24 14.58 -4.29
CA SER A 22 7.95 14.00 -4.70
C SER A 22 8.08 12.52 -5.07
N TYR A 23 6.95 11.80 -5.14
CA TYR A 23 6.92 10.38 -5.53
C TYR A 23 7.69 10.07 -6.82
N GLY A 24 7.58 10.94 -7.83
CA GLY A 24 8.26 10.76 -9.12
C GLY A 24 9.77 10.90 -9.02
N VAL A 25 10.23 11.92 -8.28
CA VAL A 25 11.67 12.19 -8.08
C VAL A 25 12.33 11.05 -7.33
N LEU A 26 11.72 10.59 -6.23
CA LEU A 26 12.25 9.48 -5.44
C LEU A 26 12.20 8.17 -6.25
N ALA A 27 11.14 7.94 -7.01
CA ALA A 27 11.05 6.77 -7.87
C ALA A 27 12.18 6.72 -8.91
N GLN A 28 12.43 7.84 -9.60
CA GLN A 28 13.50 7.92 -10.60
C GLN A 28 14.89 7.77 -9.96
N ARG A 29 15.13 8.46 -8.82
CA ARG A 29 16.42 8.44 -8.11
C ARG A 29 16.83 7.03 -7.68
N HIS A 30 15.86 6.21 -7.26
CA HIS A 30 16.10 4.86 -6.76
C HIS A 30 15.75 3.76 -7.76
N GLY A 31 15.50 4.10 -9.03
CA GLY A 31 15.23 3.13 -10.10
C GLY A 31 13.92 2.35 -9.95
N LEU A 32 12.92 2.91 -9.27
CA LEU A 32 11.58 2.35 -9.22
C LEU A 32 10.93 2.44 -10.60
N SER A 33 10.38 1.32 -11.07
CA SER A 33 9.68 1.27 -12.35
C SER A 33 8.36 2.05 -12.34
N ASP A 34 7.73 2.22 -11.17
CA ASP A 34 6.47 2.94 -11.03
C ASP A 34 6.38 3.71 -9.71
N LYS A 35 6.08 5.02 -9.81
CA LYS A 35 5.81 5.89 -8.66
C LYS A 35 4.58 5.47 -7.86
N LYS A 36 3.63 4.74 -8.45
CA LYS A 36 2.45 4.20 -7.75
C LYS A 36 2.87 3.24 -6.62
N SER A 37 3.94 2.46 -6.83
CA SER A 37 4.47 1.55 -5.81
C SER A 37 4.89 2.31 -4.54
N LEU A 38 5.58 3.45 -4.71
CA LEU A 38 5.99 4.29 -3.59
C LEU A 38 4.79 4.92 -2.89
N ARG A 39 3.81 5.45 -3.65
CA ARG A 39 2.57 5.98 -3.08
C ARG A 39 1.82 4.95 -2.25
N GLN A 40 1.76 3.71 -2.72
CA GLN A 40 1.14 2.61 -2.00
C GLN A 40 1.89 2.28 -0.70
N TRP A 41 3.22 2.20 -0.74
CA TRP A 41 4.02 1.92 0.46
C TRP A 41 3.87 3.01 1.52
N VAL A 42 3.86 4.28 1.11
CA VAL A 42 3.63 5.40 2.04
C VAL A 42 2.24 5.30 2.69
N ALA A 43 1.19 5.03 1.91
CA ALA A 43 -0.16 4.93 2.47
C ALA A 43 -0.33 3.72 3.42
N VAL A 44 0.28 2.60 3.07
CA VAL A 44 0.29 1.39 3.91
C VAL A 44 1.09 1.64 5.20
N TYR A 45 2.22 2.32 5.11
CA TYR A 45 3.04 2.69 6.28
C TYR A 45 2.30 3.67 7.20
N ASN A 46 1.64 4.69 6.65
CA ASN A 46 0.86 5.62 7.46
C ASN A 46 -0.26 4.94 8.25
N LYS A 47 -0.78 3.80 7.76
CA LYS A 47 -1.86 3.07 8.43
C LYS A 47 -1.39 1.97 9.37
N PHE A 48 -0.39 1.20 8.97
CA PHE A 48 0.04 -0.03 9.66
C PHE A 48 1.49 0.04 10.17
N GLY A 49 2.15 1.17 10.00
CA GLY A 49 3.57 1.35 10.34
C GLY A 49 4.48 0.37 9.60
N ASP A 50 5.52 -0.06 10.30
CA ASP A 50 6.51 -0.99 9.78
C ASP A 50 5.92 -2.34 9.34
N ASP A 51 4.89 -2.83 10.03
CA ASP A 51 4.27 -4.12 9.72
C ASP A 51 3.56 -4.10 8.37
N GLY A 52 3.07 -2.94 7.93
CA GLY A 52 2.47 -2.77 6.61
C GLY A 52 3.45 -2.99 5.45
N LEU A 53 4.74 -2.67 5.65
CA LEU A 53 5.76 -2.82 4.60
C LEU A 53 6.27 -4.26 4.49
N LYS A 54 6.10 -5.05 5.55
CA LYS A 54 6.48 -6.46 5.59
C LYS A 54 5.56 -7.29 4.71
N ARG A 55 6.13 -8.30 4.06
CA ARG A 55 5.36 -9.23 3.24
C ARG A 55 4.49 -10.11 4.17
N SER A 56 3.18 -10.10 3.96
CA SER A 56 2.32 -11.11 4.58
C SER A 56 2.72 -12.50 4.08
N ARG A 57 2.94 -13.42 5.02
CA ARG A 57 3.14 -14.84 4.74
C ARG A 57 1.82 -15.63 4.83
N ASN A 58 0.76 -15.00 5.29
CA ASN A 58 -0.53 -15.62 5.53
C ASN A 58 -1.52 -15.23 4.43
N ARG A 59 -2.31 -16.21 3.99
CA ARG A 59 -3.43 -15.99 3.08
C ARG A 59 -4.66 -15.64 3.91
N THR A 60 -5.11 -14.40 3.84
CA THR A 60 -6.42 -14.02 4.38
C THR A 60 -7.51 -14.62 3.51
N VAL A 61 -8.42 -15.38 4.12
CA VAL A 61 -9.60 -15.91 3.47
C VAL A 61 -10.77 -15.06 3.92
N TYR A 62 -11.36 -14.33 2.98
CA TYR A 62 -12.57 -13.55 3.23
C TYR A 62 -13.80 -14.43 3.02
N SER A 63 -14.73 -14.36 3.96
CA SER A 63 -16.06 -14.96 3.87
C SER A 63 -16.88 -14.32 2.74
N PHE A 64 -18.00 -14.94 2.41
CA PHE A 64 -18.94 -14.35 1.44
C PHE A 64 -19.47 -13.00 1.92
N GLU A 65 -19.90 -12.93 3.19
CA GLU A 65 -20.46 -11.73 3.81
C GLU A 65 -19.45 -10.59 3.86
N GLU A 66 -18.19 -10.87 4.19
CA GLU A 66 -17.11 -9.86 4.19
C GLU A 66 -16.89 -9.30 2.79
N LYS A 67 -16.85 -10.17 1.77
CA LYS A 67 -16.69 -9.70 0.38
C LYS A 67 -17.87 -8.86 -0.06
N LEU A 68 -19.10 -9.28 0.28
CA LEU A 68 -20.32 -8.56 -0.06
C LEU A 68 -20.31 -7.16 0.58
N SER A 69 -20.00 -7.08 1.88
CA SER A 69 -19.92 -5.81 2.60
C SER A 69 -18.87 -4.86 2.01
N ILE A 70 -17.71 -5.37 1.59
CA ILE A 70 -16.68 -4.56 0.94
C ILE A 70 -17.19 -3.99 -0.39
N VAL A 71 -17.87 -4.81 -1.20
CA VAL A 71 -18.44 -4.38 -2.49
C VAL A 71 -19.54 -3.34 -2.28
N GLU A 72 -20.46 -3.58 -1.36
CA GLU A 72 -21.52 -2.62 -1.01
C GLU A 72 -20.94 -1.30 -0.51
N SER A 73 -19.90 -1.36 0.34
CA SER A 73 -19.20 -0.17 0.81
C SER A 73 -18.58 0.61 -0.34
N TYR A 74 -17.99 -0.06 -1.33
CA TYR A 74 -17.45 0.60 -2.52
C TYR A 74 -18.53 1.31 -3.34
N LEU A 75 -19.70 0.69 -3.49
CA LEU A 75 -20.81 1.24 -4.29
C LEU A 75 -21.55 2.39 -3.60
N THR A 76 -21.54 2.42 -2.26
CA THR A 76 -22.33 3.37 -1.46
C THR A 76 -21.51 4.52 -0.87
N SER A 77 -20.19 4.38 -0.79
CA SER A 77 -19.30 5.40 -0.23
C SER A 77 -18.45 6.08 -1.31
N GLU A 78 -17.94 7.27 -1.00
CA GLU A 78 -16.99 8.00 -1.86
C GLU A 78 -15.52 7.62 -1.59
N LEU A 79 -15.28 6.46 -0.97
CA LEU A 79 -13.93 6.02 -0.67
C LEU A 79 -13.18 5.66 -1.94
N SER A 80 -11.92 6.09 -2.03
CA SER A 80 -11.05 5.57 -3.07
C SER A 80 -10.80 4.08 -2.86
N TYR A 81 -10.49 3.38 -3.96
CA TYR A 81 -10.12 1.96 -3.90
C TYR A 81 -8.99 1.71 -2.88
N GLN A 82 -8.00 2.61 -2.83
CA GLN A 82 -6.87 2.49 -1.92
C GLN A 82 -7.32 2.61 -0.46
N GLU A 83 -8.19 3.56 -0.13
CA GLU A 83 -8.72 3.74 1.23
C GLU A 83 -9.56 2.55 1.67
N LEU A 84 -10.42 2.03 0.78
CA LEU A 84 -11.24 0.86 1.06
C LEU A 84 -10.37 -0.39 1.28
N ALA A 85 -9.36 -0.60 0.44
CA ALA A 85 -8.40 -1.69 0.60
C ALA A 85 -7.69 -1.60 1.96
N LEU A 86 -7.17 -0.41 2.29
CA LEU A 86 -6.53 -0.14 3.57
C LEU A 86 -7.50 -0.36 4.75
N ARG A 87 -8.78 0.03 4.66
CA ARG A 87 -9.80 -0.20 5.70
C ARG A 87 -9.98 -1.68 6.01
N ASN A 88 -9.89 -2.52 5.00
CA ASN A 88 -10.08 -3.96 5.12
C ASN A 88 -8.76 -4.73 5.27
N GLY A 89 -7.65 -4.06 5.62
CA GLY A 89 -6.35 -4.74 5.85
C GLY A 89 -5.66 -5.22 4.57
N ILE A 90 -6.11 -4.79 3.39
CA ILE A 90 -5.54 -5.16 2.09
C ILE A 90 -4.41 -4.18 1.77
N SER A 91 -3.17 -4.57 2.11
CA SER A 91 -1.97 -3.76 1.89
C SER A 91 -1.41 -3.83 0.47
N ASN A 92 -1.76 -4.86 -0.30
CA ASN A 92 -1.35 -5.03 -1.69
C ASN A 92 -2.52 -5.27 -2.64
N PRO A 93 -3.33 -4.23 -2.92
CA PRO A 93 -4.40 -4.32 -3.90
C PRO A 93 -3.86 -4.51 -5.33
N SER A 94 -4.58 -5.30 -6.14
CA SER A 94 -4.31 -5.50 -7.56
C SER A 94 -5.04 -4.41 -8.36
N ILE A 95 -4.39 -3.28 -8.61
CA ILE A 95 -4.94 -2.14 -9.38
C ILE A 95 -4.01 -1.77 -10.52
#